data_AF-A0A9X1FAN8-F1
#
_entry.id   AF-A0A9X1FAN8-F1
#
_cell.length_a   1.000
_cell.length_b   1.000
_cell.length_c   1.000
_cell.angle_alpha   90.00
_cell.angle_beta   90.00
_cell.angle_gamma   90.00
#
_symmetry.space_group_name_H-M   'P 1'
#
loop_
_entity.id
_entity.type
_entity.pdbx_description
1 polymer ?
#
loop_
_entity_poly.entity_id
_entity_poly.type
_entity_poly.pdbx_seq_one_letter_code
_entity_poly.pdbx_strand_id
1 'polypeptide(L)'
;MEKLMKFAFWLLTLLSPLNGVMVTMIFLIIVDFITGSYASFKKRIPIRGSRIAHTVSKFFIYNLVILAAYFLEKHIVNEVPFLKIIVGFIAIAEIKSILENYNQIYGVNPFKALVNFIKLTPLKNTVETLTESDQKENKNLNTNKNETK
;
A
#
# COMPACT_ATOMS: atom_id res chain seq x y z
N MET A 1 16.65 -9.03 -35.21
CA MET A 1 16.91 -9.28 -33.76
C MET A 1 17.71 -8.16 -33.11
N GLU A 2 18.73 -7.60 -33.77
CA GLU A 2 19.57 -6.53 -33.18
C GLU A 2 18.81 -5.28 -32.73
N LYS A 3 17.82 -4.80 -33.51
CA LYS A 3 16.99 -3.64 -33.11
C LYS A 3 16.17 -3.92 -31.84
N LEU A 4 15.68 -5.15 -31.69
CA LEU A 4 14.90 -5.58 -30.52
C LEU A 4 15.81 -5.68 -29.28
N MET A 5 17.01 -6.25 -29.42
CA MET A 5 18.00 -6.30 -28.33
C MET A 5 18.43 -4.90 -27.89
N LYS A 6 18.64 -3.98 -28.84
CA LYS A 6 18.97 -2.58 -28.53
C LYS A 6 17.82 -1.89 -27.78
N PHE A 7 16.58 -2.11 -28.21
CA PHE A 7 15.41 -1.58 -27.51
C PHE A 7 15.26 -2.17 -26.10
N ALA A 8 15.41 -3.47 -25.94
CA ALA A 8 15.38 -4.13 -24.63
C ALA A 8 16.51 -3.65 -23.71
N PHE A 9 17.72 -3.44 -24.25
CA PHE A 9 18.85 -2.90 -23.52
C PHE A 9 18.60 -1.48 -23.01
N TRP A 10 18.05 -0.60 -23.87
CA TRP A 10 17.65 0.74 -23.46
C TRP A 10 16.55 0.72 -22.39
N LEU A 11 15.57 -0.18 -22.53
CA LEU A 11 14.51 -0.36 -21.54
C LEU A 11 15.06 -0.83 -20.19
N LEU A 12 15.95 -1.83 -20.19
CA LEU A 12 16.62 -2.32 -18.99
C LEU A 12 17.51 -1.25 -18.33
N THR A 13 18.17 -0.41 -19.13
CA THR A 13 19.01 0.69 -18.63
C THR A 13 18.16 1.75 -17.91
N LEU A 14 16.98 2.08 -18.46
CA LEU A 14 16.03 3.00 -17.82
C LEU A 14 15.49 2.46 -16.48
N LEU A 15 15.46 1.14 -16.31
CA LEU A 15 15.00 0.46 -15.08
C LEU A 15 16.08 0.34 -14.00
N SER A 16 17.37 0.50 -14.36
CA SER A 16 18.52 0.38 -13.44
C SER A 16 18.40 1.16 -12.12
N PRO A 17 17.98 2.45 -12.09
CA PRO A 17 17.86 3.19 -10.82
C PRO A 17 16.70 2.70 -9.93
N LEU A 18 15.82 1.83 -10.45
CA LEU A 18 14.62 1.36 -9.76
C LEU A 18 14.72 -0.09 -9.27
N ASN A 19 15.90 -0.71 -9.37
CA ASN A 19 16.09 -2.14 -9.10
C ASN A 19 15.51 -2.59 -7.75
N GLY A 20 15.77 -1.87 -6.65
CA GLY A 20 15.27 -2.25 -5.32
C GLY A 20 13.74 -2.21 -5.21
N VAL A 21 13.12 -1.17 -5.77
CA VAL A 21 11.66 -1.01 -5.78
C VAL A 21 11.01 -2.09 -6.63
N MET A 22 11.51 -2.29 -7.86
CA MET A 22 10.96 -3.28 -8.78
C MET A 22 11.07 -4.70 -8.23
N VAL A 23 12.23 -5.08 -7.69
CA VAL A 23 12.43 -6.41 -7.07
C VAL A 23 11.46 -6.64 -5.93
N THR A 24 11.25 -5.64 -5.07
CA THR A 24 10.29 -5.72 -3.96
C THR A 24 8.86 -5.93 -4.46
N MET A 25 8.46 -5.20 -5.50
CA MET A 25 7.10 -5.33 -6.05
C MET A 25 6.88 -6.67 -6.76
N ILE A 26 7.87 -7.15 -7.51
CA ILE A 26 7.83 -8.48 -8.13
C ILE A 26 7.72 -9.56 -7.04
N PHE A 27 8.49 -9.43 -5.97
CA PHE A 27 8.40 -10.34 -4.83
C PHE A 27 7.00 -10.36 -4.21
N LEU A 28 6.40 -9.18 -3.97
CA LEU A 28 5.04 -9.09 -3.42
C LEU A 28 4.00 -9.74 -4.35
N ILE A 29 4.08 -9.51 -5.67
CA ILE A 29 3.18 -10.12 -6.65
C ILE A 29 3.35 -11.65 -6.67
N ILE A 30 4.58 -12.17 -6.57
CA ILE A 30 4.84 -13.62 -6.51
C ILE A 30 4.23 -14.21 -5.24
N VAL A 31 4.42 -13.59 -4.08
CA VAL A 31 3.84 -14.04 -2.82
C VAL A 31 2.31 -14.00 -2.89
N ASP A 32 1.72 -12.95 -3.45
CA ASP A 32 0.28 -12.84 -3.67
C ASP A 32 -0.24 -13.97 -4.57
N PHE A 33 0.44 -14.23 -5.69
CA PHE A 33 0.09 -15.31 -6.60
C PHE A 33 0.16 -16.69 -5.93
N ILE A 34 1.22 -16.97 -5.17
CA ILE A 34 1.39 -18.23 -4.44
C ILE A 34 0.27 -18.39 -3.40
N THR A 35 0.04 -17.36 -2.59
CA THR A 35 -0.98 -17.40 -1.52
C THR A 35 -2.39 -17.53 -2.07
N GLY A 36 -2.73 -16.81 -3.15
CA GLY A 36 -4.02 -16.90 -3.81
C GLY A 36 -4.25 -18.24 -4.51
N SER A 37 -3.21 -18.80 -5.14
CA SER A 37 -3.26 -20.13 -5.76
C SER A 37 -3.45 -21.21 -4.70
N TYR A 38 -2.70 -21.14 -3.60
CA TYR A 38 -2.80 -22.08 -2.49
C TYR A 38 -4.17 -22.00 -1.78
N ALA A 39 -4.68 -20.79 -1.54
CA ALA A 39 -6.03 -20.60 -0.96
C ALA A 39 -7.12 -21.26 -1.83
N SER A 40 -6.98 -21.14 -3.15
CA SER A 40 -7.90 -21.74 -4.12
C SER A 40 -7.83 -23.26 -4.11
N PHE A 41 -6.62 -23.80 -4.06
CA PHE A 41 -6.39 -25.24 -3.94
C PHE A 41 -7.02 -25.81 -2.66
N LYS A 42 -6.76 -25.17 -1.51
CA LYS A 42 -7.30 -25.61 -0.21
C LYS A 42 -8.83 -25.58 -0.17
N LYS A 43 -9.46 -24.60 -0.82
CA LYS A 43 -10.93 -24.47 -0.91
C LYS A 43 -11.55 -25.24 -2.07
N ARG A 44 -10.76 -25.98 -2.86
CA ARG A 44 -11.20 -26.69 -4.08
C ARG A 44 -11.95 -25.78 -5.07
N ILE A 45 -11.59 -24.50 -5.13
CA ILE A 45 -12.16 -23.55 -6.08
C ILE A 45 -11.32 -23.61 -7.36
N PRO A 46 -11.92 -23.84 -8.55
CA PRO A 46 -11.17 -23.91 -9.80
C PRO A 46 -10.47 -22.57 -10.07
N ILE A 47 -9.17 -22.65 -10.41
CA ILE A 47 -8.39 -21.48 -10.81
C ILE A 47 -8.85 -21.08 -12.22
N ARG A 48 -9.50 -19.93 -12.33
CA ARG A 48 -9.91 -19.36 -13.61
C ARG A 48 -8.73 -18.63 -14.27
N GLY A 49 -8.65 -18.69 -15.61
CA GLY A 49 -7.64 -17.96 -16.38
C GLY A 49 -7.64 -16.44 -16.12
N SER A 50 -8.79 -15.88 -15.73
CA SER A 50 -8.90 -14.48 -15.30
C SER A 50 -7.99 -14.14 -14.11
N ARG A 51 -7.75 -15.06 -13.15
CA ARG A 51 -6.83 -14.81 -12.03
C ARG A 51 -5.37 -14.73 -12.47
N ILE A 52 -4.98 -15.58 -13.41
CA ILE A 52 -3.65 -15.55 -14.00
C ILE A 52 -3.48 -14.24 -14.78
N ALA A 53 -4.48 -13.87 -15.59
CA ALA A 53 -4.50 -12.60 -16.31
C ALA A 53 -4.38 -11.40 -15.35
N HIS A 54 -5.10 -11.41 -14.22
CA HIS A 54 -4.98 -10.36 -13.20
C HIS A 54 -3.55 -10.24 -12.64
N THR A 55 -2.88 -11.36 -12.37
CA THR A 55 -1.50 -11.36 -11.86
C THR A 55 -0.54 -10.81 -12.91
N VAL A 56 -0.71 -11.21 -14.18
CA VAL A 56 0.06 -10.67 -15.30
C VAL A 56 -0.19 -9.18 -15.46
N SER A 57 -1.45 -8.73 -15.36
CA SER A 57 -1.79 -7.30 -15.39
C SER A 57 -1.12 -6.53 -14.25
N LYS A 58 -1.11 -7.05 -13.02
CA LYS A 58 -0.37 -6.44 -11.90
C LYS A 58 1.11 -6.28 -12.23
N PHE A 59 1.73 -7.33 -12.79
CA PHE A 59 3.14 -7.31 -13.17
C PHE A 59 3.44 -6.18 -14.17
N PHE A 60 2.69 -6.06 -15.27
CA PHE A 60 2.96 -5.02 -16.26
C PHE A 60 2.55 -3.62 -15.81
N ILE A 61 1.34 -3.47 -15.26
CA ILE A 61 0.79 -2.15 -14.90
C ILE A 61 1.58 -1.52 -13.75
N TYR A 62 1.98 -2.30 -12.74
CA TYR A 62 2.73 -1.72 -11.61
C TYR A 62 4.12 -1.26 -12.05
N ASN A 63 4.82 -2.04 -12.88
CA ASN A 63 6.11 -1.60 -13.42
C ASN A 63 5.97 -0.30 -14.23
N LEU A 64 4.91 -0.15 -15.03
CA LEU A 64 4.66 1.06 -15.81
C LEU A 64 4.35 2.27 -14.92
N VAL A 65 3.49 2.09 -13.91
CA VAL A 65 3.12 3.15 -12.95
C VAL A 65 4.32 3.59 -12.12
N ILE A 66 5.16 2.67 -11.66
CA ILE A 66 6.38 2.95 -10.90
C ILE A 66 7.36 3.75 -11.75
N LEU A 67 7.53 3.37 -13.03
CA LEU A 67 8.39 4.11 -13.95
C LEU A 67 7.88 5.53 -14.21
N ALA A 68 6.56 5.70 -14.40
CA ALA A 68 5.94 7.01 -14.55
C ALA A 68 6.11 7.88 -13.30
N ALA A 69 5.91 7.30 -12.11
CA ALA A 69 6.11 7.99 -10.83
C ALA A 69 7.57 8.44 -10.65
N TYR A 70 8.53 7.60 -11.03
CA TYR A 70 9.95 7.94 -11.01
C TYR A 70 10.28 9.10 -11.96
N PHE A 71 9.77 9.08 -13.19
CA PHE A 71 10.01 10.17 -14.13
C PHE A 71 9.39 11.48 -13.65
N LEU A 72 8.17 11.42 -13.11
CA LEU A 72 7.48 12.56 -12.51
C LEU A 72 8.29 13.19 -11.37
N GLU A 73 8.74 12.37 -10.41
CA GLU A 73 9.59 12.79 -9.29
C GLU A 73 10.91 13.38 -9.80
N LYS A 74 11.58 12.69 -10.74
CA LYS A 74 12.94 13.07 -11.14
C LYS A 74 13.01 14.27 -12.07
N HIS A 75 12.02 14.47 -12.94
CA HIS A 75 12.11 15.44 -14.05
C HIS A 75 11.09 16.59 -13.97
N ILE A 76 10.02 16.45 -13.19
CA ILE A 76 8.95 17.46 -13.15
C ILE A 76 8.83 18.08 -11.76
N VAL A 77 8.75 17.27 -10.70
CA VAL A 77 8.54 17.74 -9.32
C VAL A 77 9.44 16.97 -8.35
N ASN A 78 10.61 17.52 -8.06
CA ASN A 78 11.67 16.87 -7.27
C ASN A 78 11.42 16.96 -5.75
N GLU A 79 10.61 17.93 -5.31
CA GLU A 79 10.31 18.18 -3.91
C GLU A 79 9.38 17.12 -3.31
N VAL A 80 8.59 16.44 -4.15
CA VAL A 80 7.57 15.49 -3.72
C VAL A 80 8.02 14.06 -4.05
N PRO A 81 8.13 13.16 -3.06
CA PRO A 81 8.61 11.79 -3.27
C PRO A 81 7.51 10.89 -3.88
N PHE A 82 7.04 11.21 -5.08
CA PHE A 82 5.96 10.52 -5.78
C PHE A 82 6.20 9.01 -5.93
N LEU A 83 7.43 8.60 -6.24
CA LEU A 83 7.81 7.19 -6.34
C LEU A 83 7.48 6.45 -5.05
N LYS A 84 7.94 6.96 -3.90
CA LYS A 84 7.76 6.30 -2.60
C LYS A 84 6.29 6.23 -2.20
N ILE A 85 5.54 7.31 -2.45
CA ILE A 85 4.11 7.39 -2.13
C ILE A 85 3.35 6.36 -2.96
N ILE A 86 3.52 6.37 -4.28
CA ILE A 86 2.79 5.49 -5.20
C ILE A 86 3.17 4.03 -4.96
N VAL A 87 4.46 3.72 -4.85
CA VAL A 87 4.94 2.36 -4.51
C VAL A 87 4.35 1.90 -3.18
N GLY A 88 4.31 2.78 -2.18
CA GLY A 88 3.70 2.48 -0.88
C GLY A 88 2.24 2.09 -1.00
N PHE A 89 1.44 2.83 -1.77
CA PHE A 89 0.03 2.47 -2.02
C PHE A 89 -0.13 1.12 -2.70
N ILE A 90 0.68 0.86 -3.74
CA ILE A 90 0.61 -0.42 -4.45
C ILE A 90 1.05 -1.57 -3.52
N ALA A 91 2.11 -1.38 -2.74
CA ALA A 91 2.59 -2.38 -1.78
C ALA A 91 1.53 -2.70 -0.70
N ILE A 92 0.82 -1.69 -0.19
CA ILE A 92 -0.30 -1.89 0.75
C ILE A 92 -1.42 -2.71 0.09
N ALA A 93 -1.75 -2.44 -1.18
CA ALA A 93 -2.76 -3.20 -1.91
C ALA A 93 -2.37 -4.68 -2.06
N GLU A 94 -1.10 -4.97 -2.35
CA GLU A 94 -0.59 -6.34 -2.44
C GLU A 94 -0.57 -7.04 -1.08
N ILE A 95 -0.13 -6.36 -0.02
CA ILE A 95 -0.16 -6.91 1.35
C ILE A 95 -1.60 -7.23 1.75
N LYS A 96 -2.56 -6.34 1.46
CA LYS A 96 -3.98 -6.59 1.73
C LYS A 96 -4.48 -7.84 1.01
N SER A 97 -4.13 -8.01 -0.26
CA SER A 97 -4.45 -9.20 -1.05
C SER A 97 -3.88 -10.49 -0.43
N ILE A 98 -2.61 -10.47 -0.02
CA ILE A 98 -1.96 -11.58 0.69
C ILE A 98 -2.70 -11.93 2.00
N LEU A 99 -3.06 -10.92 2.79
CA LEU A 99 -3.76 -11.12 4.07
C LEU A 99 -5.19 -11.65 3.87
N GLU A 100 -5.87 -11.25 2.79
CA GLU A 100 -7.17 -11.84 2.40
C GLU A 100 -7.02 -13.31 2.04
N ASN A 101 -6.01 -13.68 1.25
CA ASN A 101 -5.69 -15.07 0.93
C ASN A 101 -5.36 -15.87 2.20
N TYR A 102 -4.57 -15.31 3.11
CA TYR A 102 -4.27 -15.92 4.41
C TYR A 102 -5.54 -16.19 5.23
N ASN A 103 -6.44 -15.20 5.33
CA ASN A 103 -7.72 -15.36 6.02
C ASN A 103 -8.59 -16.44 5.38
N GLN A 104 -8.56 -16.58 4.05
CA GLN A 104 -9.24 -17.68 3.38
C GLN A 104 -8.65 -19.06 3.75
N ILE A 105 -7.33 -19.15 3.94
CA ILE A 105 -6.65 -20.42 4.26
C ILE A 105 -6.85 -20.83 5.72
N TYR A 106 -6.70 -19.89 6.66
CA TYR A 106 -6.63 -20.19 8.09
C TYR A 106 -7.86 -19.73 8.90
N GLY A 107 -8.77 -18.95 8.31
CA GLY A 107 -9.96 -18.43 8.99
C GLY A 107 -9.68 -17.33 10.02
N VAL A 108 -8.41 -16.92 10.17
CA VAL A 108 -7.98 -15.81 11.01
C VAL A 108 -7.86 -14.57 10.15
N ASN A 109 -8.33 -13.41 10.63
CA ASN A 109 -8.39 -12.18 9.85
C ASN A 109 -7.27 -11.20 10.26
N PRO A 110 -6.01 -11.41 9.82
CA PRO A 110 -4.86 -10.63 10.26
C PRO A 110 -4.95 -9.17 9.83
N PHE A 111 -5.61 -8.85 8.72
CA PHE A 111 -5.86 -7.47 8.31
C PHE A 111 -6.71 -6.73 9.35
N LYS A 112 -7.79 -7.36 9.82
CA LYS A 112 -8.62 -6.81 10.89
C LYS A 112 -7.85 -6.67 12.20
N ALA A 113 -7.02 -7.65 12.54
CA ALA A 113 -6.14 -7.57 13.70
C ALA A 113 -5.17 -6.39 13.59
N LEU A 114 -4.49 -6.23 12.45
CA LEU A 114 -3.55 -5.13 12.19
C LEU A 114 -4.23 -3.76 12.29
N VAL A 115 -5.40 -3.59 11.66
CA VAL A 115 -6.18 -2.34 11.75
C VAL A 115 -6.61 -2.07 13.19
N ASN A 116 -7.05 -3.10 13.92
CA ASN A 116 -7.39 -2.94 15.32
C ASN A 116 -6.18 -2.54 16.17
N PHE A 117 -5.01 -3.13 15.94
CA PHE A 117 -3.77 -2.72 16.61
C PHE A 117 -3.45 -1.24 16.35
N ILE A 118 -3.54 -0.78 15.10
CA ILE A 118 -3.32 0.64 14.76
C ILE A 118 -4.32 1.55 15.47
N LYS A 119 -5.60 1.14 15.54
CA LYS A 119 -6.64 1.86 16.27
C LYS A 119 -6.43 1.88 17.79
N LEU A 120 -5.79 0.87 18.35
CA LEU A 120 -5.66 0.68 19.79
C LEU A 120 -4.41 1.35 20.40
N THR A 121 -3.41 1.77 19.63
CA THR A 121 -2.07 1.93 20.22
C THR A 121 -1.74 3.33 20.82
N PRO A 122 -2.07 4.50 20.24
CA PRO A 122 -2.18 5.70 21.13
C PRO A 122 -3.12 6.83 20.65
N LEU A 123 -3.54 6.83 19.38
CA LEU A 123 -4.17 7.98 18.72
C LEU A 123 -5.55 8.31 19.29
N LYS A 124 -6.34 7.30 19.65
CA LYS A 124 -7.66 7.51 20.26
C LYS A 124 -7.52 8.23 21.62
N ASN A 125 -6.56 7.81 22.43
CA ASN A 125 -6.33 8.40 23.75
C ASN A 125 -5.75 9.82 23.63
N THR A 126 -4.85 10.07 22.66
CA THR A 126 -4.33 11.43 22.39
C THR A 126 -5.40 12.37 21.84
N VAL A 127 -6.30 11.88 20.98
CA VAL A 127 -7.41 12.70 20.47
C VAL A 127 -8.41 12.98 21.59
N GLU A 128 -8.76 11.99 22.43
CA GLU A 128 -9.64 12.20 23.58
C GLU A 128 -9.06 13.20 24.58
N THR A 129 -7.76 13.15 24.89
CA THR A 129 -7.13 14.14 25.77
C THR A 129 -7.06 15.54 25.17
N LEU A 130 -6.83 15.68 23.87
CA LEU A 130 -6.85 16.98 23.17
C LEU A 130 -8.27 17.57 23.11
N THR A 131 -9.29 16.73 22.97
CA THR A 131 -10.69 17.19 22.90
C THR A 131 -11.23 17.56 24.28
N GLU A 132 -10.78 16.90 25.36
CA GLU A 132 -11.15 17.23 26.74
C GLU A 132 -10.47 18.49 27.28
N SER A 133 -9.23 18.80 26.85
CA SER A 133 -8.55 20.05 27.22
C SER A 133 -9.29 21.29 26.67
N ASP A 134 -9.77 21.22 25.42
CA ASP A 134 -10.48 22.32 24.77
C ASP A 134 -11.84 22.64 25.42
N GLN A 135 -12.48 21.64 26.03
CA GLN A 135 -13.74 21.82 26.76
C GLN A 135 -13.55 22.42 28.16
N LYS A 136 -12.45 22.08 28.86
CA LYS A 136 -12.13 22.70 30.17
C LYS A 136 -11.73 24.16 30.03
N GLU A 137 -10.99 24.52 28.98
CA GLU A 137 -10.59 25.90 28.72
C GLU A 137 -11.80 26.78 28.36
N ASN A 138 -12.70 26.30 27.49
CA ASN A 138 -13.94 27.02 27.16
C ASN A 138 -14.91 27.17 28.35
N LYS A 139 -14.93 26.21 29.28
CA LYS A 139 -15.75 26.29 30.49
C LYS A 139 -15.21 27.35 31.47
N ASN A 140 -13.89 27.44 31.63
CA ASN A 140 -13.26 28.45 32.49
C ASN A 140 -13.35 29.88 31.92
N LEU A 141 -13.32 30.05 30.60
CA LEU A 141 -13.56 31.37 29.98
C LEU A 141 -15.00 31.86 30.17
N ASN A 142 -16.00 30.98 30.03
CA ASN A 142 -17.40 31.35 30.22
C ASN A 142 -17.78 31.59 31.68
N THR A 143 -17.07 30.98 32.63
CA THR A 143 -17.31 31.19 34.07
C THR A 143 -16.75 32.54 34.52
N ASN A 144 -15.52 32.88 34.13
CA ASN A 144 -14.92 34.20 34.44
C ASN A 144 -15.70 35.38 33.84
N LYS A 145 -16.30 35.20 32.65
CA LYS A 145 -17.07 36.26 31.97
C LYS A 145 -18.43 36.54 32.63
N ASN A 146 -18.97 35.59 33.40
CA ASN A 146 -20.22 35.75 34.14
C ASN A 146 -20.01 36.33 35.54
N GLU A 147 -18.78 36.35 36.07
CA GLU A 147 -18.44 36.97 37.36
C GLU A 147 -18.04 38.45 37.25
N THR A 148 -17.89 38.98 36.02
CA THR A 148 -17.51 40.39 35.75
C THR A 148 -18.67 41.29 35.30
N LYS A 149 -19.93 40.83 35.44
CA LYS A 149 -21.15 41.64 35.20
C LYS A 149 -21.94 41.82 36.48
#